data_AF-A0A927MWA8-F1
#
_entry.id   AF-A0A927MWA8-F1
#
_cell.length_a   1.000
_cell.length_b   1.000
_cell.length_c   1.000
_cell.angle_alpha   90.00
_cell.angle_beta   90.00
_cell.angle_gamma   90.00
#
_symmetry.space_group_name_H-M   'P 1'
#
loop_
_entity.id
_entity.type
_entity.pdbx_description
1 polymer ?
#
loop_
_entity_poly.entity_id
_entity_poly.type
_entity_poly.pdbx_seq_one_letter_code
_entity_poly.pdbx_strand_id
1 'polypeptide(L)'
;MVRTSRYPAELRERAVRMVLEHRGDYSSEYEAIRSIAGKLGIGSAETLRNWVRRAEVDAGQRPGTTSEEHAENLRLKKRVAELERANSILKAASAFFAAELDRPHRS
;
A
#
# COMPACT_ATOMS: atom_id res chain seq x y z
N MET A 1 6.90 -7.45 11.05
CA MET A 1 5.93 -7.24 12.16
C MET A 1 4.64 -6.66 11.58
N VAL A 2 3.52 -7.36 11.72
CA VAL A 2 2.20 -6.74 11.55
C VAL A 2 2.11 -5.67 12.62
N ARG A 3 2.06 -4.39 12.24
CA ARG A 3 1.75 -3.35 13.21
C ARG A 3 0.32 -3.58 13.66
N THR A 4 0.14 -4.03 14.89
CA THR A 4 -1.17 -4.08 15.55
C THR A 4 -1.67 -2.65 15.63
N SER A 5 -2.55 -2.29 14.69
CA SER A 5 -3.16 -0.97 14.70
C SER A 5 -4.12 -0.90 15.87
N ARG A 6 -4.17 0.26 16.52
CA ARG A 6 -5.10 0.57 17.61
C ARG A 6 -6.57 0.31 17.23
N TYR A 7 -6.87 0.31 15.93
CA TYR A 7 -8.21 0.06 15.40
C TYR A 7 -8.20 -1.19 14.50
N PRO A 8 -8.95 -2.25 14.86
CA PRO A 8 -9.15 -3.45 14.02
C PRO A 8 -9.67 -3.08 12.62
N ALA A 9 -9.40 -3.92 11.62
CA ALA A 9 -9.82 -3.64 10.23
C ALA A 9 -11.34 -3.56 10.11
N GLU A 10 -12.04 -4.46 10.80
CA GLU A 10 -13.49 -4.57 10.85
C GLU A 10 -14.12 -3.29 11.42
N LEU A 11 -13.48 -2.68 12.43
CA LEU A 11 -13.94 -1.41 12.99
C LEU A 11 -13.79 -0.27 11.97
N ARG A 12 -12.68 -0.23 11.22
CA ARG A 12 -12.46 0.82 10.22
C ARG A 12 -13.45 0.70 9.07
N GLU A 13 -13.62 -0.51 8.54
CA GLU A 13 -14.57 -0.81 7.46
C GLU A 13 -15.99 -0.44 7.87
N ARG A 14 -16.41 -0.85 9.07
CA ARG A 14 -17.72 -0.48 9.63
C ARG A 14 -17.87 1.03 9.77
N ALA A 15 -16.86 1.72 10.29
CA ALA A 15 -16.91 3.17 10.49
C ALA A 15 -17.01 3.93 9.16
N VAL A 16 -16.22 3.54 8.16
CA VAL A 16 -16.28 4.13 6.82
C VAL A 16 -17.64 3.88 6.18
N ARG A 17 -18.15 2.64 6.23
CA ARG A 17 -19.48 2.30 5.70
C ARG A 17 -20.56 3.17 6.33
N MET A 18 -20.56 3.28 7.66
CA MET A 18 -21.54 4.09 8.38
C MET A 18 -21.49 5.58 7.97
N VAL A 19 -20.31 6.14 7.71
CA VAL A 19 -20.20 7.51 7.21
C VAL A 19 -20.77 7.63 5.80
N LEU A 20 -20.40 6.73 4.89
CA LEU A 20 -20.85 6.80 3.50
C LEU A 20 -22.37 6.62 3.37
N GLU A 21 -22.96 5.74 4.19
CA GLU A 21 -24.42 5.50 4.21
C GLU A 21 -25.20 6.65 4.84
N HIS A 22 -24.71 7.21 5.96
CA HIS A 22 -25.47 8.18 6.74
C HIS A 22 -25.07 9.64 6.54
N ARG A 23 -24.04 9.96 5.74
CA ARG A 23 -23.60 11.37 5.59
C ARG A 23 -24.68 12.31 5.05
N GLY A 24 -25.71 11.80 4.38
CA GLY A 24 -26.88 12.57 3.94
C GLY A 24 -27.85 12.96 5.06
N ASP A 25 -27.79 12.28 6.20
CA ASP A 25 -28.67 12.53 7.36
C ASP A 25 -28.16 13.69 8.24
N TYR A 26 -26.97 14.22 7.95
CA TYR A 26 -26.32 15.29 8.72
C TYR A 26 -26.18 16.57 7.89
N SER A 27 -26.04 17.70 8.58
CA SER A 27 -25.85 19.02 7.95
C SER A 27 -24.55 19.14 7.15
N SER A 28 -23.56 18.31 7.43
CA SER A 28 -22.32 18.21 6.67
C SER A 28 -21.65 16.85 6.87
N GLU A 29 -20.77 16.48 5.93
CA GLU A 29 -19.94 15.28 6.06
C GLU A 29 -19.06 15.32 7.33
N TYR A 30 -18.58 16.49 7.72
CA TYR A 30 -17.78 16.63 8.93
C TYR A 30 -18.59 16.30 10.20
N GLU A 31 -19.85 16.74 10.27
CA GLU A 31 -20.73 16.41 11.40
C GLU A 31 -21.06 14.91 11.45
N ALA A 32 -21.30 14.28 10.29
CA ALA A 32 -21.45 12.82 10.21
C ALA A 32 -20.21 12.09 10.75
N ILE A 33 -19.02 12.48 10.28
CA ILE A 33 -17.74 11.90 10.72
C ILE A 33 -17.53 12.10 12.22
N ARG A 34 -17.79 13.30 12.74
CA ARG A 34 -17.62 13.62 14.17
C ARG A 34 -18.55 12.79 15.04
N SER A 35 -19.83 12.71 14.66
CA SER A 35 -20.85 11.92 15.35
C SER A 35 -20.48 10.42 15.37
N ILE A 36 -20.13 9.86 14.21
CA ILE A 36 -19.80 8.43 14.08
C ILE A 36 -18.49 8.08 14.79
N ALA A 37 -17.48 8.95 14.72
CA ALA A 37 -16.24 8.77 15.47
C ALA A 37 -16.50 8.70 16.99
N GLY A 38 -17.36 9.59 17.51
CA GLY A 38 -17.79 9.55 18.90
C GLY A 38 -18.54 8.26 19.27
N LYS A 39 -19.50 7.83 18.43
CA LYS A 39 -20.28 6.60 18.63
C LYS A 39 -19.42 5.33 18.66
N LEU A 40 -18.33 5.30 17.88
CA LEU A 40 -17.45 4.13 17.75
C LEU A 40 -16.18 4.20 18.61
N GLY A 41 -16.03 5.24 19.44
CA GLY A 41 -14.85 5.41 20.29
C GLY A 41 -13.55 5.69 19.51
N ILE A 42 -13.65 6.24 18.29
CA ILE A 42 -12.48 6.63 17.50
C ILE A 42 -12.00 7.98 18.04
N GLY A 43 -10.79 8.01 18.59
CA GLY A 43 -10.28 9.16 19.34
C GLY A 43 -10.11 10.47 18.57
N SER A 44 -10.27 10.47 17.25
CA SER A 44 -10.25 11.69 16.43
C SER A 44 -11.13 11.55 15.19
N ALA A 45 -11.97 12.55 14.92
CA ALA A 45 -12.73 12.67 13.69
C ALA A 45 -11.82 12.67 12.45
N GLU A 46 -10.61 13.24 12.56
CA GLU A 46 -9.64 13.26 11.45
C GLU A 46 -9.12 11.86 11.12
N THR A 47 -9.06 10.96 12.12
CA THR A 47 -8.70 9.56 11.86
C THR A 47 -9.73 8.89 10.96
N LEU A 48 -11.02 9.03 11.29
CA LEU A 48 -12.10 8.48 10.47
C LEU A 48 -12.18 9.17 9.10
N ARG A 49 -11.97 10.49 9.04
CA ARG A 49 -11.91 11.25 7.78
C ARG A 49 -10.86 10.69 6.83
N ASN A 50 -9.68 10.37 7.34
CA ASN A 50 -8.60 9.80 6.53
C ASN A 50 -8.96 8.41 5.98
N TRP A 51 -9.70 7.60 6.74
CA TRP A 51 -10.18 6.31 6.25
C TRP A 51 -11.25 6.47 5.17
N VAL A 52 -12.18 7.41 5.34
CA VAL A 52 -13.21 7.71 4.34
C VAL A 52 -12.54 8.17 3.04
N ARG A 53 -11.62 9.14 3.12
CA ARG A 53 -10.87 9.61 1.95
C ARG A 53 -10.07 8.50 1.26
N ARG A 54 -9.47 7.58 2.03
CA ARG A 54 -8.77 6.43 1.47
C ARG A 54 -9.73 5.51 0.72
N ALA A 55 -10.89 5.22 1.29
CA ALA A 55 -11.92 4.42 0.64
C ALA A 55 -12.46 5.09 -0.62
N GLU A 56 -12.62 6.42 -0.63
CA GLU A 56 -13.01 7.17 -1.84
C GLU A 56 -11.95 7.07 -2.95
N VAL A 57 -10.65 7.13 -2.61
CA VAL A 57 -9.56 6.91 -3.56
C VAL A 57 -9.59 5.48 -4.09
N ASP A 58 -9.71 4.50 -3.20
CA ASP A 58 -9.74 3.08 -3.57
C ASP A 58 -10.98 2.73 -4.42
N ALA A 59 -12.08 3.47 -4.26
CA ALA A 59 -13.29 3.36 -5.08
C ALA A 59 -13.27 4.23 -6.35
N GLY A 60 -12.18 4.96 -6.63
CA GLY A 60 -12.07 5.83 -7.80
C GLY A 60 -12.93 7.11 -7.76
N GLN A 61 -13.52 7.44 -6.61
CA GLN A 61 -14.32 8.65 -6.41
C GLN A 61 -13.47 9.89 -6.19
N ARG A 62 -12.19 9.70 -5.84
CA ARG A 62 -11.23 10.77 -5.59
C ARG A 62 -9.90 10.46 -6.28
N PRO A 63 -9.21 11.45 -6.88
CA PRO A 63 -7.89 11.23 -7.44
C PRO A 63 -6.89 10.80 -6.36
N GLY A 64 -6.08 9.81 -6.70
CA GLY A 64 -5.02 9.27 -5.85
C GLY A 64 -4.59 7.88 -6.31
N THR A 65 -3.49 7.38 -5.76
CA THR A 65 -3.06 5.99 -5.97
C THR A 65 -3.81 5.08 -5.02
N THR A 66 -4.48 4.06 -5.56
CA THR A 66 -5.22 3.10 -4.76
C THR A 66 -4.28 2.25 -3.91
N SER A 67 -4.81 1.67 -2.84
CA SER A 67 -4.09 0.74 -1.98
C SER A 67 -3.56 -0.47 -2.76
N GLU A 68 -4.30 -0.93 -3.77
CA GLU A 68 -3.92 -2.04 -4.65
C GLU A 68 -2.78 -1.63 -5.60
N GLU A 69 -2.90 -0.49 -6.28
CA GLU A 69 -1.83 0.04 -7.15
C GLU A 69 -0.53 0.25 -6.39
N HIS A 70 -0.62 0.76 -5.15
CA HIS A 70 0.54 0.94 -4.30
C HIS A 70 1.19 -0.40 -3.92
N ALA A 71 0.39 -1.41 -3.57
CA ALA A 71 0.88 -2.74 -3.24
C ALA A 71 1.57 -3.40 -4.44
N GLU A 72 0.98 -3.27 -5.63
CA GLU A 72 1.56 -3.82 -6.86
C GLU A 72 2.86 -3.09 -7.23
N ASN A 73 2.92 -1.76 -7.09
CA ASN A 73 4.14 -1.00 -7.32
C ASN A 73 5.29 -1.47 -6.41
N LEU A 74 5.00 -1.75 -5.14
CA LEU A 74 5.99 -2.30 -4.21
C LEU A 74 6.41 -3.73 -4.59
N ARG A 75 5.47 -4.57 -5.04
CA ARG A 75 5.76 -5.93 -5.52
C ARG A 75 6.68 -5.89 -6.74
N LEU A 76 6.36 -5.04 -7.71
CA LEU A 76 7.15 -4.87 -8.93
C LEU A 76 8.54 -4.33 -8.62
N LYS A 77 8.68 -3.33 -7.73
CA LYS A 77 9.99 -2.81 -7.32
C LYS A 77 10.88 -3.90 -6.70
N LYS A 78 10.32 -4.77 -5.86
CA LYS A 78 11.05 -5.93 -5.31
C LYS A 78 11.48 -6.88 -6.41
N ARG A 79 10.57 -7.20 -7.34
CA ARG A 79 10.86 -8.11 -8.45
C ARG A 79 11.95 -7.57 -9.36
N VAL A 80 11.93 -6.29 -9.68
CA VAL A 80 12.97 -5.62 -10.48
C VAL A 80 14.31 -5.73 -9.77
N ALA A 81 14.39 -5.39 -8.47
CA ALA A 81 15.64 -5.49 -7.72
C ALA A 81 16.20 -6.92 -7.65
N GLU A 82 15.33 -7.94 -7.54
CA GLU A 82 15.73 -9.34 -7.60
C GLU A 82 16.28 -9.73 -8.97
N LEU A 83 15.61 -9.32 -10.05
CA LEU A 83 16.04 -9.59 -11.42
C LEU A 83 17.36 -8.91 -11.75
N GLU A 84 17.56 -7.66 -11.31
CA GLU A 84 18.81 -6.94 -11.47
C GLU A 84 19.96 -7.63 -10.75
N ARG A 85 19.72 -8.13 -9.52
CA ARG A 85 20.70 -8.92 -8.77
C ARG A 85 21.02 -10.25 -9.48
N ALA A 86 20.02 -10.97 -9.96
CA ALA A 86 20.26 -12.22 -10.67
C ALA A 86 21.07 -11.97 -11.96
N ASN A 87 20.73 -10.91 -12.69
CA ASN A 87 21.42 -10.53 -13.93
C ASN A 87 22.88 -10.13 -13.66
N SER A 88 23.16 -9.41 -12.57
CA SER A 88 24.54 -9.04 -12.23
C SER A 88 25.41 -10.27 -11.91
N ILE A 89 24.86 -11.26 -11.20
CA ILE A 89 25.55 -12.53 -10.91
C ILE A 89 25.84 -13.28 -12.21
N LEU A 90 24.85 -13.41 -13.10
CA LEU A 90 25.01 -14.11 -14.37
C LEU A 90 26.07 -13.44 -15.26
N LYS A 91 26.03 -12.11 -15.37
CA LYS A 91 27.05 -11.34 -16.11
C LYS A 91 28.44 -11.54 -15.54
N ALA A 92 28.59 -11.53 -14.22
CA ALA A 92 29.88 -11.78 -13.57
C ALA A 92 30.40 -13.19 -13.85
N ALA A 93 29.54 -14.20 -13.78
CA ALA A 93 29.89 -15.58 -14.12
C ALA A 93 30.30 -15.72 -15.59
N SER A 94 29.53 -15.15 -16.53
CA SER A 94 29.87 -15.16 -17.95
C SER A 94 31.21 -14.49 -18.24
N ALA A 95 31.49 -13.35 -17.61
CA ALA A 95 32.76 -12.65 -17.76
C ALA A 95 33.93 -13.48 -17.18
N PHE A 96 33.73 -14.14 -16.03
CA PHE A 96 34.72 -15.04 -15.45
C PHE A 96 35.06 -16.20 -16.40
N PHE A 97 34.05 -16.89 -16.93
CA PHE A 97 34.27 -18.02 -17.85
C PHE A 97 34.91 -17.58 -19.17
N ALA A 98 34.51 -16.43 -19.73
CA ALA A 98 35.14 -15.90 -20.93
C ALA A 98 36.64 -15.62 -20.72
N ALA A 99 37.01 -15.05 -19.57
CA ALA A 99 38.41 -14.79 -19.22
C ALA A 99 39.22 -16.07 -18.96
N GLU A 100 38.58 -17.14 -18.50
CA GLU A 100 39.22 -18.45 -18.31
C GLU A 100 39.51 -19.14 -19.66
N LEU A 101 38.60 -19.02 -20.63
CA LEU A 101 38.77 -19.56 -21.98
C LEU A 101 39.86 -18.86 -22.79
N ASP A 102 40.08 -17.55 -22.57
CA ASP A 102 41.10 -16.75 -23.27
C ASP A 102 42.53 -16.97 -22.74
N ARG A 103 42.73 -17.75 -21.66
CA ARG A 103 44.06 -18.06 -21.16
C ARG A 103 44.71 -19.16 -22.03
N PRO A 104 45.84 -18.91 -22.71
CA PRO A 104 46.50 -19.95 -23.48
C PRO A 104 46.98 -21.06 -22.54
N HIS A 105 46.56 -22.30 -22.81
CA HIS A 105 47.11 -23.48 -22.16
C HIS A 105 48.60 -23.56 -22.53
N ARG A 106 49.49 -23.17 -21.60
CA ARG A 106 50.92 -23.47 -21.72
C ARG A 106 51.10 -24.97 -21.54
N SER A 107 51.22 -25.69 -22.66
CA SER A 107 51.85 -27.01 -22.75
C SER A 107 53.37 -26.88 -22.70
#